data_AF-I7G555-F1
#
_entry.id   AF-I7G555-F1
#
_cell.length_a   1.000
_cell.length_b   1.000
_cell.length_c   1.000
_cell.angle_alpha   90.00
_cell.angle_beta   90.00
_cell.angle_gamma   90.00
#
_symmetry.space_group_name_H-M   'P 1'
#
loop_
_entity.id
_entity.type
_entity.pdbx_description
1 polymer ?
#
loop_
_entity_poly.entity_id
_entity_poly.type
_entity_poly.pdbx_seq_one_letter_code
_entity_poly.pdbx_strand_id
1 'polypeptide(L)'
;MTGIDIDASEALTLYLKHYPGKNDTEFDAFYGTQSAQAARALVRELLDEAMSLRPDWSHMTLNDAGDFVEAEMHARHPELSPKALECIGNYYTYLMR
;
A
#
# COMPACT_ATOMS: atom_id res chain seq x y z
N MET A 1 9.49 -12.57 -21.27
CA MET A 1 9.38 -12.17 -19.85
C MET A 1 7.97 -12.53 -19.40
N THR A 2 7.79 -13.66 -18.73
CA THR A 2 6.51 -13.99 -18.08
C THR A 2 6.46 -13.19 -16.80
N GLY A 3 6.17 -11.89 -16.92
CA GLY A 3 5.87 -11.06 -15.76
C GLY A 3 4.64 -11.66 -15.12
N ILE A 4 4.77 -12.13 -13.88
CA ILE A 4 3.61 -12.45 -13.06
C ILE A 4 2.86 -11.12 -12.96
N ASP A 5 1.72 -11.02 -13.62
CA ASP A 5 0.85 -9.84 -13.59
C ASP A 5 0.17 -9.84 -12.22
N ILE A 6 0.91 -9.38 -11.21
CA ILE A 6 0.43 -9.29 -9.83
C ILE A 6 -0.40 -8.02 -9.77
N ASP A 7 -1.68 -8.16 -9.46
CA ASP A 7 -2.53 -7.02 -9.18
C ASP A 7 -2.03 -6.32 -7.89
N ALA A 8 -1.44 -5.14 -8.07
CA ALA A 8 -0.91 -4.33 -6.99
C ALA A 8 -1.99 -3.97 -5.97
N SER A 9 -3.23 -3.73 -6.42
CA SER A 9 -4.36 -3.39 -5.55
C SER A 9 -4.73 -4.55 -4.65
N GLU A 10 -4.85 -5.75 -5.23
CA GLU A 10 -5.20 -6.96 -4.49
C GLU A 10 -4.09 -7.33 -3.51
N ALA A 11 -2.83 -7.28 -3.95
CA ALA A 11 -1.67 -7.52 -3.10
C ALA A 11 -1.66 -6.57 -1.90
N LEU A 12 -1.85 -5.27 -2.13
CA LEU A 12 -1.76 -4.27 -1.08
C LEU A 12 -2.93 -4.38 -0.09
N THR A 13 -4.15 -4.61 -0.59
CA THR A 13 -5.35 -4.82 0.24
C THR A 13 -5.20 -6.07 1.10
N LEU A 14 -4.70 -7.18 0.52
CA LEU A 14 -4.51 -8.43 1.25
C LEU A 14 -3.40 -8.30 2.29
N TYR A 15 -2.30 -7.63 1.96
CA TYR A 15 -1.16 -7.43 2.84
C TYR A 15 -1.55 -6.58 4.07
N LEU A 16 -2.29 -5.50 3.86
CA LEU A 16 -2.69 -4.57 4.92
C LEU A 16 -4.02 -4.91 5.61
N LYS A 17 -4.71 -5.99 5.19
CA LYS A 17 -6.02 -6.41 5.70
C LYS A 17 -6.13 -6.46 7.23
N HIS A 18 -5.06 -6.90 7.90
CA HIS A 18 -5.02 -7.03 9.37
C HIS A 18 -4.06 -6.05 10.04
N TYR A 19 -3.57 -5.05 9.32
CA TYR A 19 -2.61 -4.08 9.84
C TYR A 19 -3.19 -3.33 11.05
N PRO A 20 -2.42 -3.13 12.15
CA PRO A 20 -0.98 -3.34 12.34
C PRO A 20 -0.52 -4.80 12.57
N GLY A 21 -1.44 -5.76 12.56
CA GLY A 21 -1.13 -7.19 12.53
C GLY A 21 -0.57 -7.65 11.19
N LYS A 22 -0.04 -8.88 11.16
CA LYS A 22 0.50 -9.52 9.95
C LYS A 22 -0.56 -10.37 9.28
N ASN A 23 -0.59 -10.36 7.94
CA ASN A 23 -1.43 -11.27 7.15
C ASN A 23 -0.62 -12.26 6.30
N ASP A 24 0.58 -12.64 6.77
CA ASP A 24 1.52 -13.46 5.99
C ASP A 24 0.94 -14.81 5.58
N THR A 25 0.20 -15.49 6.47
CA THR A 25 -0.36 -16.82 6.20
C THR A 25 -1.41 -16.78 5.08
N GLU A 26 -2.33 -15.81 5.10
CA GLU A 26 -3.35 -15.67 4.05
C GLU A 26 -2.72 -15.19 2.74
N PHE A 27 -1.75 -14.28 2.83
CA PHE A 27 -1.01 -13.77 1.68
C PHE A 27 -0.22 -14.86 0.96
N ASP A 28 0.50 -15.70 1.71
CA ASP A 28 1.25 -16.84 1.17
C ASP A 28 0.32 -17.91 0.60
N ALA A 29 -0.83 -18.15 1.23
CA ALA A 29 -1.83 -19.08 0.71
C ALA A 29 -2.46 -18.60 -0.60
N PHE A 30 -2.66 -17.28 -0.75
CA PHE A 30 -3.28 -16.68 -1.93
C PHE A 30 -2.33 -16.66 -3.14
N TYR A 31 -1.11 -16.15 -2.97
CA TYR A 31 -0.14 -16.01 -4.06
C TYR A 31 0.70 -17.27 -4.28
N GLY A 32 0.75 -18.18 -3.31
CA GLY A 32 1.67 -19.31 -3.32
C GLY A 32 3.14 -18.89 -3.14
N THR A 33 4.00 -19.85 -2.86
CA THR A 33 5.40 -19.59 -2.46
C THR A 33 6.23 -18.87 -3.52
N GLN A 34 5.93 -19.05 -4.82
CA GLN A 34 6.68 -18.39 -5.90
C GLN A 34 6.27 -16.92 -6.11
N SER A 35 4.97 -16.61 -6.12
CA SER A 35 4.49 -15.26 -6.41
C SER A 35 4.40 -14.39 -5.17
N ALA A 36 4.29 -14.98 -3.97
CA ALA A 36 4.18 -14.22 -2.73
C ALA A 36 5.39 -13.34 -2.46
N GLN A 37 6.60 -13.79 -2.81
CA GLN A 37 7.80 -12.96 -2.64
C GLN A 37 7.77 -11.74 -3.57
N ALA A 38 7.41 -11.92 -4.84
CA ALA A 38 7.29 -10.83 -5.80
C ALA A 38 6.17 -9.85 -5.42
N ALA A 39 5.02 -10.36 -4.99
CA ALA A 39 3.89 -9.54 -4.55
C ALA A 39 4.23 -8.74 -3.29
N ARG A 40 4.93 -9.33 -2.32
CA ARG A 40 5.43 -8.60 -1.14
C ARG A 40 6.43 -7.51 -1.51
N ALA A 41 7.34 -7.77 -2.44
CA ALA A 41 8.30 -6.78 -2.91
C ALA A 41 7.58 -5.58 -3.55
N LEU A 42 6.60 -5.84 -4.42
CA LEU A 42 5.77 -4.81 -5.04
C LEU A 42 5.02 -3.96 -3.99
N VAL A 43 4.33 -4.61 -3.05
CA VAL A 43 3.64 -3.90 -1.96
C VAL A 43 4.62 -3.07 -1.15
N ARG A 44 5.82 -3.60 -0.86
CA ARG A 44 6.83 -2.88 -0.11
C ARG A 44 7.32 -1.63 -0.85
N GLU A 45 7.55 -1.73 -2.15
CA GLU A 45 7.94 -0.59 -2.99
C GLU A 45 6.87 0.51 -2.96
N LEU A 46 5.58 0.15 -3.08
CA LEU A 46 4.47 1.11 -2.99
C LEU A 46 4.37 1.78 -1.62
N LEU A 47 4.56 1.02 -0.54
CA LEU A 47 4.52 1.58 0.82
C LEU A 47 5.75 2.47 1.10
N ASP A 48 6.93 2.06 0.66
CA ASP A 48 8.14 2.89 0.81
C ASP A 48 8.01 4.18 -0.02
N GLU A 49 7.39 4.12 -1.22
CA GLU A 49 7.04 5.31 -2.00
C GLU A 49 6.06 6.21 -1.24
N ALA A 50 4.96 5.67 -0.72
CA ALA A 50 4.00 6.44 0.06
C ALA A 50 4.66 7.11 1.28
N MET A 51 5.56 6.41 1.97
CA MET A 51 6.31 6.94 3.11
C MET A 51 7.37 7.99 2.72
N SER A 52 7.78 8.02 1.46
CA SER A 52 8.68 9.06 0.93
C SER A 52 7.98 10.41 0.74
N LEU A 53 6.65 10.41 0.66
CA LEU A 53 5.86 11.63 0.51
C LEU A 53 6.02 12.53 1.74
N ARG A 54 6.03 13.83 1.46
CA ARG A 54 6.21 14.90 2.45
C ARG A 54 4.98 15.81 2.43
N PRO A 55 3.93 15.47 3.19
CA PRO A 55 2.84 16.39 3.48
C PRO A 55 3.39 17.69 4.07
N ASP A 56 2.76 18.81 3.75
CA ASP A 56 3.12 20.09 4.35
C ASP A 56 2.49 20.21 5.75
N TRP A 57 3.22 19.75 6.75
CA TRP A 57 2.80 19.76 8.15
C TRP A 57 2.59 21.17 8.74
N SER A 58 2.99 22.23 8.04
CA SER A 58 2.67 23.60 8.47
C SER A 58 1.20 23.94 8.24
N HIS A 59 0.54 23.21 7.34
CA HIS A 59 -0.81 23.49 6.86
C HIS A 59 -1.74 22.26 6.86
N MET A 60 -1.20 21.05 6.92
CA MET A 60 -1.96 19.79 6.87
C MET A 60 -2.08 19.14 8.25
N THR A 61 -3.28 18.66 8.57
CA THR A 61 -3.50 17.73 9.69
C THR A 61 -3.05 16.31 9.32
N LEU A 62 -3.04 15.39 10.30
CA LEU A 62 -2.77 13.98 10.04
C LEU A 62 -3.77 13.37 9.05
N ASN A 63 -5.04 13.78 9.11
CA ASN A 63 -6.06 13.31 8.17
C ASN A 63 -5.79 13.89 6.77
N ASP A 64 -5.48 15.19 6.66
CA ASP A 64 -5.14 15.81 5.37
C ASP A 64 -3.88 15.17 4.75
N ALA A 65 -2.92 14.76 5.58
CA ALA A 65 -1.74 14.03 5.14
C ALA A 65 -2.09 12.63 4.59
N GLY A 66 -3.06 11.94 5.19
CA GLY A 66 -3.61 10.68 4.66
C GLY A 66 -4.23 10.88 3.28
N ASP A 67 -5.15 11.84 3.16
CA ASP A 67 -5.82 12.17 1.90
C ASP A 67 -4.82 12.61 0.80
N PHE A 68 -3.80 13.38 1.19
CA PHE A 68 -2.71 13.79 0.29
C PHE A 68 -1.92 12.58 -0.24
N VAL A 69 -1.56 11.65 0.63
CA VAL A 69 -0.85 10.42 0.24
C VAL A 69 -1.70 9.57 -0.70
N GLU A 70 -2.99 9.43 -0.42
CA GLU A 70 -3.92 8.71 -1.31
C GLU A 70 -3.98 9.33 -2.70
N ALA A 71 -4.11 10.66 -2.78
CA ALA A 71 -4.17 11.38 -4.04
C ALA A 71 -2.88 11.27 -4.86
N GLU A 72 -1.71 11.42 -4.22
CA GLU A 72 -0.40 11.29 -4.87
C GLU A 72 -0.17 9.86 -5.37
N MET A 73 -0.52 8.84 -4.57
CA MET A 73 -0.40 7.45 -4.98
C MET A 73 -1.34 7.11 -6.12
N HIS A 74 -2.56 7.64 -6.15
CA HIS A 74 -3.48 7.45 -7.27
C HIS A 74 -2.98 8.13 -8.55
N ALA A 75 -2.39 9.32 -8.43
CA ALA A 75 -1.85 10.05 -9.58
C ALA A 75 -0.69 9.29 -10.25
N ARG A 76 0.11 8.56 -9.46
CA ARG A 76 1.28 7.80 -9.94
C ARG A 76 0.93 6.37 -10.37
N HIS A 77 -0.03 5.76 -9.67
CA HIS A 77 -0.51 4.39 -9.90
C HIS A 77 -2.03 4.41 -10.10
N PRO A 78 -2.52 4.90 -11.26
CA PRO A 78 -3.95 5.01 -11.54
C PRO A 78 -4.68 3.67 -11.60
N GLU A 79 -3.94 2.57 -11.73
CA GLU A 79 -4.42 1.19 -11.62
C GLU A 79 -4.78 0.78 -10.18
N LEU A 80 -4.34 1.52 -9.17
CA LEU A 80 -4.68 1.22 -7.78
C LEU A 80 -6.16 1.47 -7.53
N SER A 81 -6.82 0.45 -6.99
CA SER A 81 -8.21 0.53 -6.57
C SER A 81 -8.38 1.54 -5.42
N PRO A 82 -9.55 2.16 -5.28
CA PRO A 82 -9.86 3.04 -4.15
C PRO A 82 -9.60 2.37 -2.79
N LYS A 83 -9.82 1.05 -2.68
CA LYS A 83 -9.60 0.33 -1.42
C LYS A 83 -8.12 0.20 -1.08
N ALA A 84 -7.28 -0.03 -2.09
CA ALA A 84 -5.84 -0.11 -1.90
C ALA A 84 -5.29 1.25 -1.45
N LEU A 85 -5.73 2.34 -2.08
CA LEU A 85 -5.35 3.70 -1.70
C LEU A 85 -5.74 4.00 -0.25
N GLU A 86 -6.98 3.72 0.14
CA GLU A 86 -7.44 3.86 1.54
C GLU A 86 -6.55 3.07 2.53
N CYS A 87 -6.12 1.87 2.16
CA CYS A 87 -5.19 1.10 2.99
C CYS A 87 -3.81 1.79 3.12
N ILE A 88 -3.31 2.43 2.06
CA ILE A 88 -2.05 3.19 2.09
C ILE A 88 -2.19 4.41 3.01
N GLY A 89 -3.26 5.20 2.87
CA GLY A 89 -3.51 6.38 3.71
C GLY A 89 -3.61 6.02 5.19
N ASN A 90 -4.35 4.95 5.51
CA ASN A 90 -4.44 4.41 6.88
C ASN A 90 -3.09 3.91 7.41
N TYR A 91 -2.29 3.25 6.58
CA TYR A 91 -0.94 2.80 6.94
C TYR A 91 -0.02 3.98 7.27
N TYR A 92 -0.02 5.00 6.40
CA TYR A 92 0.80 6.21 6.58
C TYR A 92 0.44 6.94 7.87
N THR A 93 -0.85 7.22 8.08
CA THR A 93 -1.33 7.95 9.25
C THR A 93 -1.12 7.18 10.55
N TYR A 94 -1.23 5.85 10.53
CA TYR A 94 -0.92 5.02 11.68
C TYR A 94 0.57 5.12 12.09
N LEU A 95 1.49 5.10 11.13
CA LEU A 95 2.93 5.18 11.40
C LEU A 95 3.40 6.57 11.83
N MET A 96 2.69 7.61 11.43
CA MET A 96 2.99 9.01 11.77
C MET A 96 2.35 9.49 13.09
N ARG A 97 1.53 8.65 13.72
CA ARG A 97 0.85 8.92 14.98
C ARG A 97 1.74 8.65 16.20
#